data_AF-A0A3M1X7Z8-F1
#
_entry.id   AF-A0A3M1X7Z8-F1
#
_cell.length_a   1.000
_cell.length_b   1.000
_cell.length_c   1.000
_cell.angle_alpha   90.00
_cell.angle_beta   90.00
_cell.angle_gamma   90.00
#
_symmetry.space_group_name_H-M   'P 1'
#
loop_
_entity.id
_entity.type
_entity.pdbx_description
1 polymer ?
#
loop_
_entity_poly.entity_id
_entity_poly.type
_entity_poly.pdbx_seq_one_letter_code
_entity_poly.pdbx_strand_id
1 'polypeptide(L)'
;MPFPLRLPAHLLATGLLLLLACRPPAASPPYDSLIPTDTLVRAEPSARAQLRQETRQARRFLILYDSPDPAARAAYQEALTRLAQGNRYLEVVVSTPQAADSLQAHTWPLLLVGTPAAFPLLSRPELPLRATAEGFFLDSEVLSGKDLLAQVHIVPHPERPRQALSYLTASTDSRLLDFLQSPQANRLLRERWAYQVLEGADPWLIGDLNSEGKPNPNRQWDLRPPPQA
;
A
#
# COMPACT_ATOMS: atom_id res chain seq x y z
N MET A 1 -28.56 -51.60 27.81
CA MET A 1 -29.31 -51.64 29.09
C MET A 1 -28.76 -50.54 30.00
N PRO A 2 -29.50 -49.47 30.29
CA PRO A 2 -29.11 -48.51 31.31
C PRO A 2 -29.75 -48.88 32.65
N PHE A 3 -28.92 -49.04 33.70
CA PHE A 3 -29.40 -49.09 35.07
C PHE A 3 -29.47 -47.68 35.67
N PRO A 4 -30.44 -47.40 36.56
CA PRO A 4 -30.79 -46.05 36.98
C PRO A 4 -30.45 -45.78 38.47
N LEU A 5 -30.84 -44.59 38.94
CA LEU A 5 -31.05 -44.21 40.36
C LEU A 5 -29.74 -43.98 41.16
N ARG A 6 -29.61 -43.03 42.08
CA ARG A 6 -30.61 -42.33 42.91
C ARG A 6 -29.92 -41.12 43.56
N LEU A 7 -30.64 -40.00 43.63
CA LEU A 7 -30.42 -38.97 44.67
C LEU A 7 -30.67 -39.57 46.07
N PRO A 8 -30.06 -38.97 47.09
CA PRO A 8 -30.84 -38.67 48.28
C PRO A 8 -30.72 -37.18 48.65
N ALA A 9 -31.88 -36.54 48.70
CA ALA A 9 -32.15 -35.36 49.47
C ALA A 9 -32.51 -35.78 50.89
N HIS A 10 -31.93 -35.13 51.90
CA HIS A 10 -32.35 -34.98 53.31
C HIS A 10 -31.23 -34.17 53.98
N LEU A 11 -31.38 -33.18 54.85
CA LEU A 11 -32.46 -32.53 55.57
C LEU A 11 -31.85 -31.16 55.96
N LEU A 12 -32.49 -30.03 55.64
CA LEU A 12 -33.37 -29.29 56.54
C LEU A 12 -32.67 -28.63 57.75
N ALA A 13 -32.72 -27.29 57.71
CA ALA A 13 -32.93 -26.37 58.82
C ALA A 13 -31.80 -26.11 59.83
N THR A 14 -31.18 -24.94 59.70
CA THR A 14 -31.06 -23.89 60.75
C THR A 14 -30.27 -22.73 60.12
N GLY A 15 -30.81 -21.53 59.99
CA GLY A 15 -30.72 -20.55 61.07
C GLY A 15 -30.69 -19.15 60.43
N LEU A 16 -31.82 -18.45 60.59
CA LEU A 16 -31.96 -17.02 60.43
C LEU A 16 -31.01 -16.31 61.43
N LEU A 17 -30.47 -15.14 61.05
CA LEU A 17 -29.67 -14.15 61.81
C LEU A 17 -28.18 -14.07 61.44
N LEU A 18 -27.88 -13.16 60.51
CA LEU A 18 -26.81 -12.14 60.64
C LEU A 18 -26.98 -11.14 59.49
N LEU A 19 -28.01 -10.28 59.63
CA LEU A 19 -28.01 -8.96 59.01
C LEU A 19 -27.05 -8.07 59.80
N LEU A 20 -26.37 -7.16 59.08
CA LEU A 20 -25.46 -6.10 59.54
C LEU A 20 -23.97 -6.45 59.53
N ALA A 21 -23.34 -6.25 58.36
CA ALA A 21 -22.27 -5.25 58.19
C ALA A 21 -21.48 -5.52 56.89
N CYS A 22 -22.03 -5.12 55.74
CA CYS A 22 -21.23 -4.81 54.56
C CYS A 22 -21.96 -3.73 53.76
N ARG A 23 -21.58 -2.48 54.01
CA ARG A 23 -21.96 -1.34 53.18
C ARG A 23 -21.35 -1.59 51.80
N PRO A 24 -22.11 -1.65 50.69
CA PRO A 24 -21.50 -1.63 49.37
C PRO A 24 -20.73 -0.30 49.23
N PRO A 25 -19.53 -0.30 48.62
CA PRO A 25 -18.87 0.95 48.27
C PRO A 25 -19.81 1.76 47.38
N ALA A 26 -19.86 3.06 47.62
CA ALA A 26 -20.70 4.01 46.90
C ALA A 26 -20.57 3.76 45.38
N ALA A 27 -21.72 3.60 44.73
CA ALA A 27 -21.80 3.55 43.28
C ALA A 27 -21.06 4.78 42.73
N SER A 28 -20.02 4.53 41.93
CA SER A 28 -19.42 5.56 41.09
C SER A 28 -20.54 6.23 40.29
N PRO A 29 -20.57 7.56 40.19
CA PRO A 29 -21.57 8.23 39.37
C PRO A 29 -21.49 7.71 37.93
N PRO A 30 -22.62 7.63 37.21
CA PRO A 30 -22.62 7.20 35.83
C PRO A 30 -21.68 8.09 35.03
N TYR A 31 -20.73 7.46 34.34
CA TYR A 31 -19.83 8.09 33.40
C TYR A 31 -20.62 8.39 32.12
N ASP A 32 -21.59 9.29 32.24
CA ASP A 32 -22.35 9.79 31.11
C ASP A 32 -22.34 11.30 31.16
N SER A 33 -22.10 11.89 29.98
CA SER A 33 -22.31 13.28 29.62
C SER A 33 -21.30 14.33 30.08
N LEU A 34 -20.02 14.19 29.69
CA LEU A 34 -19.18 15.36 29.35
C LEU A 34 -18.16 15.02 28.24
N ILE A 35 -18.56 14.28 27.20
CA ILE A 35 -17.88 14.44 25.90
C ILE A 35 -18.66 15.54 25.17
N PRO A 36 -18.10 16.73 24.95
CA PRO A 36 -18.72 17.71 24.09
C PRO A 36 -18.99 17.03 22.75
N THR A 37 -20.25 16.90 22.40
CA THR A 37 -20.68 16.41 21.08
C THR A 37 -20.53 17.52 20.04
N ASP A 38 -19.44 18.27 20.13
CA ASP A 38 -19.09 19.28 19.14
C ASP A 38 -18.10 18.66 18.18
N THR A 39 -18.66 18.23 17.04
CA THR A 39 -17.93 17.94 15.80
C THR A 39 -16.83 16.89 15.90
N LEU A 40 -17.22 15.62 15.75
CA LEU A 40 -16.41 14.73 14.91
C LEU A 40 -16.40 15.35 13.49
N VAL A 41 -15.55 16.35 13.26
CA VAL A 41 -15.19 16.78 11.91
C VAL A 41 -14.61 15.52 11.28
N ARG A 42 -15.40 14.87 10.41
CA ARG A 42 -14.90 13.79 9.59
C ARG A 42 -13.79 14.43 8.76
N ALA A 43 -12.54 14.19 9.13
CA ALA A 43 -11.42 14.73 8.37
C ALA A 43 -11.61 14.30 6.92
N GLU A 44 -11.70 15.28 6.02
CA GLU A 44 -11.81 15.01 4.59
C GLU A 44 -10.67 14.05 4.21
N PRO A 45 -10.98 12.95 3.48
CA PRO A 45 -9.94 12.02 3.07
C PRO A 45 -8.89 12.79 2.27
N SER A 46 -7.61 12.52 2.55
CA SER A 46 -6.53 13.12 1.76
C SER A 46 -6.72 12.82 0.28
N ALA A 47 -6.21 13.68 -0.62
CA ALA A 47 -6.30 13.48 -2.06
C ALA A 47 -5.85 12.05 -2.46
N ARG A 48 -4.80 11.54 -1.81
CA ARG A 48 -4.34 10.16 -1.98
C ARG A 48 -5.36 9.11 -1.50
N ALA A 49 -5.98 9.30 -0.34
CA ALA A 49 -7.00 8.37 0.17
C ALA A 49 -8.20 8.29 -0.80
N GLN A 50 -8.61 9.43 -1.36
CA GLN A 50 -9.63 9.49 -2.40
C GLN A 50 -9.20 8.74 -3.67
N LEU A 51 -8.00 9.01 -4.20
CA LEU A 51 -7.46 8.30 -5.36
C LEU A 51 -7.38 6.77 -5.14
N ARG A 52 -7.01 6.32 -3.94
CA ARG A 52 -7.00 4.89 -3.58
C ARG A 52 -8.39 4.29 -3.59
N GLN A 53 -9.38 5.00 -3.08
CA GLN A 53 -10.76 4.55 -3.09
C GLN A 53 -11.29 4.46 -4.52
N GLU A 54 -11.11 5.51 -5.33
CA GLU A 54 -11.55 5.55 -6.73
C GLU A 54 -10.88 4.45 -7.56
N THR A 55 -9.57 4.25 -7.40
CA THR A 55 -8.82 3.17 -8.07
C THR A 55 -9.36 1.79 -7.72
N ARG A 56 -9.67 1.53 -6.43
CA ARG A 56 -10.25 0.26 -5.99
C ARG A 56 -11.65 0.04 -6.56
N GLN A 57 -12.47 1.10 -6.62
CA GLN A 57 -13.83 1.04 -7.14
C GLN A 57 -13.84 0.84 -8.66
N ALA A 58 -12.92 1.49 -9.38
CA ALA A 58 -12.83 1.38 -10.84
C ALA A 58 -12.44 -0.02 -11.31
N ARG A 59 -11.73 -0.80 -10.46
CA ARG A 59 -11.27 -2.18 -10.76
C ARG A 59 -10.56 -2.32 -12.11
N ARG A 60 -9.85 -1.26 -12.52
CA ARG A 60 -9.13 -1.22 -13.80
C ARG A 60 -7.83 -0.44 -13.69
N PHE A 61 -6.85 -0.82 -14.49
CA PHE A 61 -5.55 -0.18 -14.61
C PHE A 61 -5.10 -0.15 -16.07
N LEU A 62 -4.47 0.95 -16.45
CA LEU A 62 -3.67 1.02 -17.66
C LEU A 62 -2.19 0.96 -17.25
N ILE A 63 -1.49 -0.06 -17.73
CA ILE A 63 -0.05 -0.20 -17.59
C ILE A 63 0.59 0.40 -18.84
N LEU A 64 1.39 1.45 -18.65
CA LEU A 64 2.22 2.03 -19.70
C LEU A 64 3.65 1.57 -19.50
N TYR A 65 4.24 0.98 -20.53
CA TYR A 65 5.63 0.55 -20.53
C TYR A 65 6.37 1.14 -21.72
N ASP A 66 7.65 1.44 -21.53
CA ASP A 66 8.54 1.85 -22.61
C ASP A 66 10.02 1.62 -22.21
N SER A 67 10.87 1.51 -23.21
CA SER A 67 12.32 1.47 -23.10
C SER A 67 12.94 2.02 -24.39
N PRO A 68 14.08 2.73 -24.33
CA PRO A 68 14.85 3.06 -25.53
C PRO A 68 15.40 1.82 -26.25
N ASP A 69 15.57 0.69 -25.56
CA ASP A 69 15.96 -0.59 -26.14
C ASP A 69 14.73 -1.36 -26.67
N PRO A 70 14.64 -1.62 -27.98
CA PRO A 70 13.54 -2.40 -28.56
C PRO A 70 13.42 -3.82 -27.99
N ALA A 71 14.54 -4.46 -27.61
CA ALA A 71 14.52 -5.80 -27.05
C ALA A 71 13.90 -5.80 -25.65
N ALA A 72 14.32 -4.88 -24.77
CA ALA A 72 13.69 -4.66 -23.48
C ALA A 72 12.19 -4.31 -23.61
N ARG A 73 11.82 -3.44 -24.58
CA ARG A 73 10.41 -3.09 -24.83
C ARG A 73 9.56 -4.31 -25.18
N ALA A 74 10.06 -5.21 -26.04
CA ALA A 74 9.36 -6.45 -26.37
C ALA A 74 9.22 -7.38 -25.15
N ALA A 75 10.28 -7.49 -24.34
CA ALA A 75 10.27 -8.30 -23.12
C ALA A 75 9.29 -7.76 -22.05
N TYR A 76 9.17 -6.44 -21.92
CA TYR A 76 8.15 -5.81 -21.06
C TYR A 76 6.74 -6.17 -21.50
N GLN A 77 6.47 -6.08 -22.80
CA GLN A 77 5.15 -6.41 -23.33
C GLN A 77 4.75 -7.83 -22.94
N GLU A 78 5.64 -8.80 -23.12
CA GLU A 78 5.39 -10.20 -22.77
C GLU A 78 5.13 -10.36 -21.26
N ALA A 79 6.03 -9.85 -20.42
CA ALA A 79 5.95 -10.00 -18.97
C ALA A 79 4.69 -9.34 -18.38
N LEU A 80 4.37 -8.13 -18.82
CA LEU A 80 3.22 -7.37 -18.34
C LEU A 80 1.89 -7.94 -18.86
N THR A 81 1.87 -8.44 -20.09
CA THR A 81 0.67 -9.12 -20.63
C THR A 81 0.36 -10.39 -19.83
N ARG A 82 1.39 -11.18 -19.47
CA ARG A 82 1.23 -12.35 -18.59
C ARG A 82 0.67 -11.96 -17.22
N LEU A 83 1.19 -10.87 -16.63
CA LEU A 83 0.72 -10.34 -15.36
C LEU A 83 -0.74 -9.88 -15.44
N ALA A 84 -1.12 -9.19 -16.52
CA ALA A 84 -2.49 -8.76 -16.79
C ALA A 84 -3.45 -9.95 -16.90
N GLN A 85 -3.10 -10.98 -17.67
CA GLN A 85 -3.91 -12.19 -17.85
C GLN A 85 -4.08 -12.99 -16.54
N GLY A 86 -3.09 -12.95 -15.65
CA GLY A 86 -3.18 -13.59 -14.33
C GLY A 86 -4.16 -12.90 -13.37
N ASN A 87 -4.69 -11.72 -13.70
CA ASN A 87 -5.53 -10.94 -12.80
C ASN A 87 -7.02 -11.07 -13.12
N ARG A 88 -7.70 -11.97 -12.41
CA ARG A 88 -9.17 -12.16 -12.54
C ARG A 88 -10.03 -11.05 -11.92
N TYR A 89 -9.44 -10.12 -11.18
CA TYR A 89 -10.19 -9.14 -10.39
C TYR A 89 -10.11 -7.71 -10.92
N LEU A 90 -9.12 -7.43 -11.77
CA LEU A 90 -8.89 -6.10 -12.34
C LEU A 90 -8.86 -6.23 -13.86
N GLU A 91 -9.52 -5.32 -14.54
CA GLU A 91 -9.26 -5.08 -15.95
C GLU A 91 -7.88 -4.43 -16.10
N VAL A 92 -6.98 -5.05 -16.85
CA VAL A 92 -5.62 -4.53 -17.04
C VAL A 92 -5.34 -4.42 -18.52
N VAL A 93 -5.14 -3.19 -18.99
CA VAL A 93 -4.70 -2.91 -20.35
C VAL A 93 -3.21 -2.60 -20.31
N VAL A 94 -2.44 -3.20 -21.21
CA VAL A 94 -0.99 -3.02 -21.32
C VAL A 94 -0.72 -2.35 -22.67
N SER A 95 -0.04 -1.20 -22.67
CA SER A 95 0.26 -0.46 -23.90
C SER A 95 1.54 0.36 -23.78
N THR A 96 2.07 0.82 -24.92
CA THR A 96 3.09 1.86 -24.93
C THR A 96 2.43 3.25 -24.91
N PRO A 97 3.15 4.31 -24.50
CA PRO A 97 2.59 5.67 -24.51
C PRO A 97 2.04 6.12 -25.87
N GLN A 98 2.67 5.68 -26.97
CA GLN A 98 2.30 6.06 -28.33
C GLN A 98 1.09 5.28 -28.87
N ALA A 99 0.84 4.08 -28.34
CA ALA A 99 -0.26 3.21 -28.76
C ALA A 99 -1.47 3.24 -27.82
N ALA A 100 -1.35 3.91 -26.66
CA ALA A 100 -2.42 3.99 -25.69
C ALA A 100 -3.61 4.80 -26.21
N ASP A 101 -4.82 4.29 -25.97
CA ASP A 101 -6.04 5.06 -26.22
C ASP A 101 -6.01 6.36 -25.39
N SER A 102 -6.21 7.49 -26.05
CA SER A 102 -6.08 8.80 -25.40
C SER A 102 -7.06 8.97 -24.24
N LEU A 103 -8.30 8.48 -24.34
CA LEU A 103 -9.28 8.62 -23.27
C LEU A 103 -8.87 7.77 -22.06
N GLN A 104 -8.47 6.51 -22.28
CA GLN A 104 -7.98 5.64 -21.21
C GLN A 104 -6.73 6.24 -20.55
N ALA A 105 -5.78 6.72 -21.34
CA ALA A 105 -4.54 7.33 -20.86
C ALA A 105 -4.79 8.54 -19.95
N HIS A 106 -5.93 9.23 -20.08
CA HIS A 106 -6.27 10.41 -19.28
C HIS A 106 -7.23 10.14 -18.13
N THR A 107 -7.93 9.01 -18.11
CA THR A 107 -9.01 8.76 -17.15
C THR A 107 -8.80 7.55 -16.26
N TRP A 108 -7.95 6.59 -16.67
CA TRP A 108 -7.72 5.38 -15.89
C TRP A 108 -6.56 5.58 -14.90
N PRO A 109 -6.57 4.88 -13.76
CA PRO A 109 -5.39 4.72 -12.93
C PRO A 109 -4.23 4.16 -13.76
N LEU A 110 -3.07 4.81 -13.66
CA LEU A 110 -1.88 4.45 -14.42
C LEU A 110 -0.89 3.67 -13.56
N LEU A 111 -0.23 2.70 -14.17
CA LEU A 111 1.01 2.12 -13.69
C LEU A 111 2.08 2.31 -14.78
N LEU A 112 3.11 3.11 -14.48
CA LEU A 112 4.27 3.24 -15.36
C LEU A 112 5.29 2.14 -15.04
N VAL A 113 5.83 1.50 -16.06
CA VAL A 113 6.89 0.51 -15.93
C VAL A 113 8.02 0.86 -16.89
N GLY A 114 9.15 1.31 -16.36
CA GLY A 114 10.28 1.70 -17.18
C GLY A 114 11.32 2.50 -16.42
N THR A 115 12.41 2.85 -17.10
CA THR A 115 13.50 3.65 -16.55
C THR A 115 13.21 5.15 -16.70
N PRO A 116 13.96 6.03 -16.01
CA PRO A 116 13.84 7.48 -16.20
C PRO A 116 14.16 7.96 -17.61
N ALA A 117 14.96 7.19 -18.38
CA ALA A 117 15.23 7.48 -19.78
C ALA A 117 13.97 7.32 -20.65
N ALA A 118 13.10 6.37 -20.32
CA ALA A 118 11.84 6.13 -21.01
C ALA A 118 10.71 7.05 -20.49
N PHE A 119 10.71 7.33 -19.18
CA PHE A 119 9.73 8.18 -18.52
C PHE A 119 10.40 9.31 -17.72
N PRO A 120 10.71 10.46 -18.34
CA PRO A 120 11.31 11.61 -17.65
C PRO A 120 10.49 12.14 -16.47
N LEU A 121 9.17 11.86 -16.45
CA LEU A 121 8.29 12.11 -15.32
C LEU A 121 8.84 11.57 -14.00
N LEU A 122 9.56 10.44 -14.02
CA LEU A 122 10.06 9.75 -12.84
C LEU A 122 11.16 10.52 -12.10
N SER A 123 11.70 11.58 -12.70
CA SER A 123 12.70 12.46 -12.07
C SER A 123 12.08 13.74 -11.47
N ARG A 124 10.75 13.88 -11.49
CA ARG A 124 10.07 15.09 -11.04
C ARG A 124 10.06 15.26 -9.52
N PRO A 125 10.22 16.50 -9.00
CA PRO A 125 10.27 16.78 -7.57
C PRO A 125 8.94 16.56 -6.83
N GLU A 126 7.81 16.54 -7.55
CA GLU A 126 6.48 16.31 -6.96
C GLU A 126 6.25 14.84 -6.60
N LEU A 127 7.05 13.92 -7.14
CA LEU A 127 6.96 12.51 -6.81
C LEU A 127 7.62 12.24 -5.44
N PRO A 128 7.05 11.37 -4.59
CA PRO A 128 7.63 11.08 -3.29
C PRO A 128 9.00 10.43 -3.40
N LEU A 129 9.20 9.63 -4.45
CA LEU A 129 10.41 8.89 -4.70
C LEU A 129 10.80 9.11 -6.15
N ARG A 130 11.79 9.96 -6.38
CA ARG A 130 12.23 10.38 -7.71
C ARG A 130 13.54 9.72 -8.07
N ALA A 131 13.69 9.34 -9.33
CA ALA A 131 14.94 8.79 -9.81
C ALA A 131 16.01 9.88 -9.95
N THR A 132 17.24 9.54 -9.59
CA THR A 132 18.44 10.36 -9.79
C THR A 132 19.50 9.54 -10.52
N ALA A 133 20.64 10.18 -10.85
CA ALA A 133 21.78 9.45 -11.42
C ALA A 133 22.38 8.42 -10.44
N GLU A 134 22.23 8.64 -9.14
CA GLU A 134 22.85 7.86 -8.06
C GLU A 134 21.93 6.78 -7.48
N GLY A 135 20.63 6.85 -7.78
CA GLY A 135 19.62 5.93 -7.25
C GLY A 135 18.26 6.63 -7.14
N PHE A 136 17.74 6.70 -5.92
CA PHE A 136 16.44 7.30 -5.64
C PHE A 136 16.51 8.36 -4.58
N PHE A 137 15.94 9.53 -4.84
CA PHE A 137 15.80 10.57 -3.83
C PHE A 137 14.44 10.45 -3.15
N LEU A 138 14.46 10.36 -1.82
CA LEU A 138 13.30 10.25 -0.95
C LEU A 138 13.40 11.34 0.13
N ASP A 139 12.45 12.28 0.11
CA ASP A 139 12.42 13.43 1.02
C ASP A 139 13.68 14.32 1.01
N SER A 140 14.68 14.01 1.84
CA SER A 140 15.95 14.76 1.94
C SER A 140 17.19 13.88 1.73
N GLU A 141 17.00 12.59 1.43
CA GLU A 141 18.08 11.61 1.34
C GLU A 141 18.14 10.99 -0.05
N VAL A 142 19.36 10.73 -0.52
CA VAL A 142 19.61 9.90 -1.69
C VAL A 142 19.84 8.46 -1.22
N LEU A 143 18.94 7.58 -1.62
CA LEU A 143 19.09 6.14 -1.51
C LEU A 143 20.02 5.68 -2.65
N SER A 144 21.31 5.59 -2.32
CA SER A 144 22.34 5.08 -3.21
C SER A 144 22.62 3.61 -2.89
N GLY A 145 22.58 2.76 -3.91
CA GLY A 145 22.75 1.32 -3.76
C GLY A 145 22.95 0.67 -5.12
N LYS A 146 23.34 -0.59 -5.11
CA LYS A 146 23.50 -1.35 -6.36
C LYS A 146 22.16 -1.96 -6.71
N ASP A 147 21.79 -1.97 -7.99
CA ASP A 147 20.63 -2.74 -8.45
C ASP A 147 19.29 -2.36 -7.79
N LEU A 148 19.11 -1.05 -7.54
CA LEU A 148 17.91 -0.53 -6.91
C LEU A 148 16.69 -0.57 -7.82
N LEU A 149 15.55 -0.89 -7.23
CA LEU A 149 14.24 -0.82 -7.86
C LEU A 149 13.25 -0.18 -6.90
N ALA A 150 12.46 0.76 -7.40
CA ALA A 150 11.45 1.45 -6.64
C ALA A 150 10.05 1.14 -7.18
N GLN A 151 9.13 0.94 -6.25
CA GLN A 151 7.71 0.80 -6.49
C GLN A 151 6.99 1.86 -5.69
N VAL A 152 6.08 2.59 -6.34
CA VAL A 152 5.23 3.58 -5.70
C VAL A 152 3.80 3.36 -6.15
N HIS A 153 2.88 3.36 -5.19
CA HIS A 153 1.48 3.02 -5.40
C HIS A 153 0.56 4.19 -5.07
N ILE A 154 -0.21 4.57 -6.09
CA ILE A 154 -1.35 5.48 -6.01
C ILE A 154 -0.96 6.81 -5.36
N VAL A 155 -0.26 7.61 -6.15
CA VAL A 155 0.03 9.02 -5.92
C VAL A 155 -0.70 9.88 -6.95
N PRO A 156 -0.90 11.18 -6.72
CA PRO A 156 -1.38 12.09 -7.76
C PRO A 156 -0.41 12.13 -8.94
N HIS A 157 -0.94 12.06 -10.17
CA HIS A 157 -0.12 12.32 -11.35
C HIS A 157 0.31 13.80 -11.37
N PRO A 158 1.62 14.14 -11.53
CA PRO A 158 2.12 15.51 -11.43
C PRO A 158 1.40 16.52 -12.35
N GLU A 159 1.05 16.09 -13.57
CA GLU A 159 0.36 16.94 -14.55
C GLU A 159 -1.17 16.83 -14.49
N ARG A 160 -1.69 15.82 -13.79
CA ARG A 160 -3.11 15.45 -13.76
C ARG A 160 -3.49 15.00 -12.35
N PRO A 161 -3.52 15.90 -11.35
CA PRO A 161 -3.56 15.50 -9.94
C PRO A 161 -4.77 14.65 -9.51
N ARG A 162 -5.85 14.64 -10.32
CA ARG A 162 -7.04 13.80 -10.12
C ARG A 162 -6.90 12.38 -10.70
N GLN A 163 -5.80 12.08 -11.37
CA GLN A 163 -5.50 10.75 -11.89
C GLN A 163 -4.52 10.04 -10.96
N ALA A 164 -4.83 8.80 -10.61
CA ALA A 164 -3.94 7.95 -9.84
C ALA A 164 -2.76 7.51 -10.71
N LEU A 165 -1.55 7.68 -10.17
CA LEU A 165 -0.30 7.23 -10.75
C LEU A 165 0.36 6.22 -9.79
N SER A 166 0.77 5.09 -10.33
CA SER A 166 1.72 4.17 -9.72
C SER A 166 2.91 4.04 -10.67
N TYR A 167 4.08 3.69 -10.15
CA TYR A 167 5.24 3.45 -11.00
C TYR A 167 6.17 2.41 -10.41
N LEU A 168 6.78 1.66 -11.32
CA LEU A 168 7.84 0.67 -11.09
C LEU A 168 9.04 1.10 -11.93
N THR A 169 10.15 1.43 -11.29
CA THR A 169 11.34 1.99 -11.94
C THR A 169 12.62 1.42 -11.37
N ALA A 170 13.66 1.36 -12.20
CA ALA A 170 15.02 1.03 -11.83
C ALA A 170 16.01 1.84 -12.67
N SER A 171 17.31 1.71 -12.37
CA SER A 171 18.37 2.33 -13.19
C SER A 171 18.56 1.62 -14.54
N THR A 172 18.21 0.34 -14.64
CA THR A 172 18.37 -0.46 -15.87
C THR A 172 17.11 -1.26 -16.20
N ASP A 173 16.92 -1.55 -17.48
CA ASP A 173 15.80 -2.39 -17.94
C ASP A 173 15.93 -3.85 -17.47
N SER A 174 17.17 -4.37 -17.39
CA SER A 174 17.42 -5.73 -16.92
C SER A 174 16.86 -5.95 -15.51
N ARG A 175 17.06 -4.97 -14.62
CA ARG A 175 16.58 -5.04 -13.25
C ARG A 175 15.05 -5.05 -13.16
N LEU A 176 14.39 -4.24 -14.00
CA LEU A 176 12.93 -4.25 -14.11
C LEU A 176 12.41 -5.59 -14.61
N LEU A 177 13.04 -6.15 -15.64
CA LEU A 177 12.68 -7.46 -16.19
C LEU A 177 12.86 -8.59 -15.17
N ASP A 178 13.98 -8.61 -14.44
CA ASP A 178 14.25 -9.58 -13.39
C ASP A 178 13.14 -9.54 -12.32
N PHE A 179 12.71 -8.34 -11.93
CA PHE A 179 11.58 -8.20 -11.00
C PHE A 179 10.27 -8.70 -11.60
N LEU A 180 9.93 -8.31 -12.83
CA LEU A 180 8.68 -8.70 -13.49
C LEU A 180 8.57 -10.21 -13.73
N GLN A 181 9.68 -10.90 -13.87
CA GLN A 181 9.74 -12.36 -13.99
C GLN A 181 9.71 -13.08 -12.63
N SER A 182 9.93 -12.35 -11.53
CA SER A 182 9.93 -12.92 -10.17
C SER A 182 8.51 -13.22 -9.66
N PRO A 183 8.35 -14.13 -8.68
CA PRO A 183 7.07 -14.35 -8.02
C PRO A 183 6.48 -13.10 -7.35
N GLN A 184 7.31 -12.11 -7.02
CA GLN A 184 6.90 -10.86 -6.38
C GLN A 184 6.06 -9.98 -7.32
N ALA A 185 6.27 -10.07 -8.64
CA ALA A 185 5.55 -9.28 -9.64
C ALA A 185 4.02 -9.45 -9.55
N ASN A 186 3.55 -10.63 -9.15
CA ASN A 186 2.12 -10.91 -8.95
C ASN A 186 1.45 -10.01 -7.88
N ARG A 187 2.25 -9.37 -7.02
CA ARG A 187 1.80 -8.44 -5.98
C ARG A 187 1.82 -6.99 -6.43
N LEU A 188 2.39 -6.66 -7.59
CA LEU A 188 2.54 -5.28 -8.09
C LEU A 188 1.22 -4.49 -8.11
N LEU A 189 0.11 -5.16 -8.44
CA LEU A 189 -1.23 -4.54 -8.47
C LEU A 189 -2.02 -4.71 -7.16
N ARG A 190 -1.43 -5.33 -6.14
CA ARG A 190 -2.08 -5.70 -4.87
C ARG A 190 -1.33 -5.18 -3.63
N GLU A 191 -0.18 -4.56 -3.83
CA GLU A 191 0.70 -4.12 -2.75
C GLU A 191 0.01 -3.08 -1.85
N ARG A 192 0.27 -3.17 -0.55
CA ARG A 192 -0.44 -2.37 0.46
C ARG A 192 0.30 -1.10 0.87
N TRP A 193 1.61 -1.11 0.68
CA TRP A 193 2.50 0.01 0.97
C TRP A 193 2.32 1.14 -0.04
N ALA A 194 2.67 2.35 0.37
CA ALA A 194 2.66 3.48 -0.54
C ALA A 194 3.89 3.48 -1.43
N TYR A 195 5.04 3.08 -0.88
CA TYR A 195 6.27 2.88 -1.63
C TYR A 195 7.09 1.73 -1.05
N GLN A 196 7.93 1.16 -1.90
CA GLN A 196 8.92 0.14 -1.57
C GLN A 196 10.18 0.37 -2.42
N VAL A 197 11.36 0.22 -1.80
CA VAL A 197 12.66 0.16 -2.47
C VAL A 197 13.27 -1.21 -2.21
N LEU A 198 13.67 -1.86 -3.29
CA LEU A 198 14.35 -3.15 -3.30
C LEU A 198 15.81 -2.94 -3.69
N GLU A 199 16.73 -3.60 -2.98
CA GLU A 199 18.13 -3.78 -3.40
C GLU A 199 18.32 -5.27 -3.71
N GLY A 200 18.55 -5.62 -4.97
CA GLY A 200 18.44 -7.01 -5.41
C GLY A 200 17.03 -7.58 -5.17
N ALA A 201 16.89 -8.77 -4.59
CA ALA A 201 15.56 -9.34 -4.31
C ALA A 201 14.90 -8.83 -3.01
N ASP A 202 15.66 -8.09 -2.19
CA ASP A 202 15.31 -7.84 -0.79
C ASP A 202 14.72 -6.43 -0.58
N PRO A 203 13.62 -6.32 0.21
CA PRO A 203 13.14 -5.05 0.73
C PRO A 203 14.22 -4.33 1.54
N TRP A 204 14.67 -3.18 1.03
CA TRP A 204 15.47 -2.24 1.81
C TRP A 204 14.51 -1.32 2.58
N LEU A 205 13.60 -0.67 1.88
CA LEU A 205 12.76 0.37 2.49
C LEU A 205 11.30 0.18 2.11
N ILE A 206 10.39 0.28 3.06
CA ILE A 206 8.95 0.35 2.81
C ILE A 206 8.33 1.49 3.61
N GLY A 207 7.24 2.07 3.11
CA GLY A 207 6.54 3.08 3.89
C GLY A 207 5.17 3.49 3.37
N ASP A 208 4.55 4.37 4.14
CA ASP A 208 3.31 5.06 3.79
C ASP A 208 3.59 6.54 3.44
N LEU A 209 2.63 7.19 2.78
CA LEU A 209 2.69 8.62 2.48
C LEU A 209 1.75 9.38 3.40
N ASN A 210 2.10 10.62 3.74
CA ASN A 210 1.26 11.55 4.47
C ASN A 210 0.12 12.10 3.57
N SER A 211 -0.70 13.01 4.11
CA SER A 211 -1.81 13.63 3.37
C SER A 211 -1.37 14.47 2.16
N GLU A 212 -0.13 14.95 2.18
CA GLU A 212 0.49 15.73 1.09
C GLU A 212 1.13 14.83 0.03
N GLY A 213 1.11 13.51 0.21
CA GLY A 213 1.76 12.57 -0.71
C GLY A 213 3.28 12.47 -0.53
N LYS A 214 3.84 13.00 0.56
CA LYS A 214 5.26 12.85 0.93
C LYS A 214 5.47 11.65 1.85
N PRO A 215 6.70 11.11 1.96
CA PRO A 215 7.02 10.04 2.92
C PRO A 215 6.53 10.39 4.33
N ASN A 216 5.87 9.43 4.99
CA ASN A 216 5.45 9.59 6.38
C ASN A 216 6.54 9.04 7.31
N PRO A 217 7.29 9.90 8.04
CA PRO A 217 8.40 9.45 8.87
C PRO A 217 7.97 8.51 9.99
N ASN A 218 6.69 8.58 10.42
CA ASN A 218 6.13 7.71 11.46
C ASN A 218 5.67 6.34 10.91
N ARG A 219 5.73 6.14 9.59
CA ARG A 219 5.30 4.91 8.89
C ARG A 219 6.30 4.53 7.80
N GLN A 220 7.57 4.70 8.12
CA GLN A 220 8.69 4.27 7.31
C GLN A 220 9.44 3.18 8.08
N TRP A 221 9.79 2.10 7.40
CA TRP A 221 10.54 1.00 7.98
C TRP A 221 11.77 0.75 7.12
N ASP A 222 12.95 1.07 7.67
CA ASP A 222 14.21 0.53 7.16
C ASP A 222 14.29 -0.92 7.62
N LEU A 223 14.37 -1.82 6.65
CA LEU A 223 14.38 -3.26 6.87
C LEU A 223 15.80 -3.82 6.86
N ARG A 224 16.82 -2.99 6.57
CA ARG A 224 18.20 -3.41 6.69
C ARG A 224 18.65 -3.33 8.15
N PRO A 225 19.41 -4.32 8.64
CA PRO A 225 20.12 -4.16 9.90
C PRO A 225 21.09 -2.99 9.77
N PRO A 226 21.30 -2.19 10.83
CA PRO A 226 22.34 -1.17 10.81
C PRO A 226 23.69 -1.85 10.48
N PRO A 227 24.58 -1.17 9.72
CA PRO A 227 25.89 -1.72 9.43
C PRO A 227 26.55 -2.13 10.75
N GLN A 228 26.95 -3.40 10.85
CA GLN A 228 27.75 -3.85 11.99
C GLN A 228 29.09 -3.11 11.90
N ALA A 229 29.36 -2.27 12.89
CA ALA A 229 30.61 -1.53 13.03
C ALA A 229 31.77 -2.47 13.40
#